data_AF-A0AA88V281-F1
#
_entry.id   AF-A0AA88V281-F1
#
_cell.length_a   1.000
_cell.length_b   1.000
_cell.length_c   1.000
_cell.angle_alpha   90.00
_cell.angle_beta   90.00
_cell.angle_gamma   90.00
#
_symmetry.space_group_name_H-M   'P 1'
#
loop_
_entity.id
_entity.type
_entity.pdbx_description
1 polymer ?
#
loop_
_entity_poly.entity_id
_entity_poly.type
_entity_poly.pdbx_seq_one_letter_code
_entity_poly.pdbx_strand_id
1 'polypeptide(L)'
;MKKVIFNLAYMKDIACQVSHQTHDGTLKPLAIELSLPNPQRDKYGATSQVFTPSKHGIEGSVWELAKAYAVVSDSGYHQLISHWLNTHAITEPFIIATNRQLSVLHPIHKLLHPHFRDTMNKNALARQILINAGGVLEMTIFPAKFSLEMSSAIYKSWVFIEQALPADLLKRGVAVPDSSQPHGLKLLIEDYPFAVDDLEIWSAIETWVDEYCSFYYPTNDLIKSDIELQSWWMELRTEGHGDKKDEPWWPEMKTRAELTLSCTIIIWVASALHAAVNFGQYPYAGFLPNRPIISRRFMPEPGTPDYAELETNPEKAFLRTITSQFHTLLGVSLTEMLSRHASGHSSASGLTGTGIPNSVSI
;
A
#
# COMPACT_ATOMS: atom_id res chain seq x y z
N MET A 1 -9.26 -29.65 -31.92
CA MET A 1 -9.78 -28.45 -31.23
C MET A 1 -8.62 -27.74 -30.56
N LYS A 2 -8.16 -26.62 -31.13
CA LYS A 2 -7.09 -25.79 -30.56
C LYS A 2 -7.70 -25.01 -29.39
N LYS A 3 -7.35 -25.36 -28.15
CA LYS A 3 -7.63 -24.51 -26.99
C LYS A 3 -6.79 -23.25 -27.12
N VAL A 4 -7.43 -22.14 -27.46
CA VAL A 4 -6.86 -20.80 -27.32
C VAL A 4 -6.87 -20.50 -25.83
N ILE A 5 -5.73 -20.73 -25.17
CA ILE A 5 -5.50 -20.24 -23.82
C ILE A 5 -5.10 -18.78 -23.99
N PHE A 6 -5.98 -17.87 -23.57
CA PHE A 6 -5.60 -16.48 -23.39
C PHE A 6 -4.61 -16.43 -22.21
N ASN A 7 -3.31 -16.42 -22.52
CA ASN A 7 -2.26 -16.03 -21.58
C ASN A 7 -2.41 -14.52 -21.33
N LEU A 8 -3.31 -14.16 -20.42
CA LEU A 8 -3.43 -12.82 -19.88
C LEU A 8 -2.31 -12.65 -18.83
N ALA A 9 -1.52 -11.60 -19.03
CA ALA A 9 -0.39 -11.11 -18.24
C ALA A 9 0.97 -11.81 -18.46
N TYR A 10 1.80 -11.17 -19.30
CA TYR A 10 3.24 -11.42 -19.35
C TYR A 10 3.91 -10.44 -18.39
N MET A 11 4.10 -10.83 -17.14
CA MET A 11 5.28 -10.42 -16.42
C MET A 11 5.74 -11.54 -15.50
N LYS A 12 6.92 -12.06 -15.81
CA LYS A 12 7.76 -12.79 -14.86
C LYS A 12 8.90 -11.87 -14.38
N ASP A 13 8.83 -10.58 -14.72
CA ASP A 13 9.90 -9.62 -14.49
C ASP A 13 9.78 -9.03 -13.07
N ILE A 14 10.80 -9.24 -12.26
CA ILE A 14 11.05 -8.38 -11.10
C ILE A 14 11.78 -7.16 -11.65
N ALA A 15 11.19 -5.99 -11.47
CA ALA A 15 11.84 -4.72 -11.79
C ALA A 15 12.44 -4.12 -10.51
N CYS A 16 13.75 -3.89 -10.51
CA CYS A 16 14.43 -3.14 -9.46
C CYS A 16 14.95 -1.83 -10.03
N GLN A 17 14.54 -0.70 -9.44
CA GLN A 17 15.05 0.62 -9.80
C GLN A 17 16.10 1.07 -8.79
N VAL A 18 17.27 1.46 -9.28
CA VAL A 18 18.30 2.13 -8.48
C VAL A 18 18.17 3.63 -8.70
N SER A 19 18.05 4.39 -7.62
CA SER A 19 17.98 5.85 -7.63
C SER A 19 19.16 6.46 -6.89
N HIS A 20 19.55 7.67 -7.28
CA HIS A 20 20.52 8.50 -6.58
C HIS A 20 19.89 9.82 -6.17
N GLN A 21 20.11 10.22 -4.92
CA GLN A 21 19.74 11.55 -4.44
C GLN A 21 20.78 12.56 -4.91
N THR A 22 20.34 13.52 -5.72
CA THR A 22 21.17 14.59 -6.25
C THR A 22 21.44 15.67 -5.20
N HIS A 23 22.40 16.56 -5.47
CA HIS A 23 22.73 17.67 -4.58
C HIS A 23 21.58 18.64 -4.32
N ASP A 24 20.58 18.69 -5.20
CA ASP A 24 19.36 19.49 -5.04
C ASP A 24 18.23 18.74 -4.29
N GLY A 25 18.52 17.54 -3.77
CA GLY A 25 17.58 16.75 -2.96
C GLY A 25 16.68 15.81 -3.75
N THR A 26 16.65 15.88 -5.09
CA THR A 26 15.75 15.04 -5.91
C THR A 26 16.26 13.61 -6.11
N LEU A 27 15.36 12.66 -6.33
CA LEU A 27 15.71 11.28 -6.67
C LEU A 27 15.75 11.09 -8.20
N LYS A 28 16.90 10.66 -8.72
CA LYS A 28 17.07 10.36 -10.14
C LYS A 28 17.29 8.86 -10.36
N PRO A 29 16.49 8.20 -11.24
CA PRO A 29 16.74 6.81 -11.60
C PRO A 29 18.05 6.69 -12.38
N LEU A 30 18.89 5.73 -11.98
CA LEU A 30 20.19 5.42 -12.59
C LEU A 30 20.17 4.14 -13.40
N ALA A 31 19.39 3.15 -12.98
CA ALA A 31 19.25 1.88 -13.66
C ALA A 31 17.93 1.21 -13.31
N ILE A 32 17.42 0.39 -14.23
CA ILE A 32 16.33 -0.55 -13.99
C ILE A 32 16.82 -1.93 -14.41
N GLU A 33 16.79 -2.86 -13.47
CA GLU A 33 17.04 -4.28 -13.74
C GLU A 33 15.69 -4.98 -13.98
N LEU A 34 15.53 -5.66 -15.12
CA LEU A 34 14.41 -6.55 -15.39
C LEU A 34 14.90 -7.99 -15.32
N SER A 35 14.34 -8.76 -14.37
CA SER A 35 14.80 -10.09 -14.02
C SER A 35 13.74 -11.15 -14.26
N LEU A 36 14.04 -12.16 -15.09
CA LEU A 36 13.19 -13.32 -15.35
C LEU A 36 13.72 -14.55 -14.62
N PRO A 37 12.86 -15.46 -14.12
CA PRO A 37 13.31 -16.78 -13.65
C PRO A 37 14.11 -17.49 -14.73
N ASN A 38 15.20 -18.15 -14.32
CA ASN A 38 16.04 -18.87 -15.26
C ASN A 38 15.20 -19.90 -16.03
N PRO A 39 15.24 -19.91 -17.38
CA PRO A 39 14.36 -20.73 -18.21
C PRO A 39 14.54 -22.24 -18.01
N GLN A 40 15.66 -22.66 -17.42
CA GLN A 40 15.93 -24.07 -17.15
C GLN A 40 15.26 -24.55 -15.87
N ARG A 41 15.54 -23.88 -14.73
CA ARG A 41 14.98 -24.17 -13.40
C ARG A 41 15.17 -22.98 -12.45
N ASP A 42 14.22 -22.75 -11.55
CA ASP A 42 14.25 -21.68 -10.54
C ASP A 42 15.50 -21.71 -9.64
N LYS A 43 16.04 -22.90 -9.36
CA LYS A 43 17.27 -23.06 -8.54
C LYS A 43 18.51 -22.38 -9.13
N TYR A 44 18.49 -22.03 -10.42
CA TYR A 44 19.57 -21.33 -11.10
C TYR A 44 19.40 -19.79 -11.05
N GLY A 45 18.44 -19.30 -10.27
CA GLY A 45 18.21 -17.88 -10.04
C GLY A 45 17.44 -17.21 -11.18
N ALA A 46 17.75 -15.94 -11.40
CA ALA A 46 17.16 -15.13 -12.47
C ALA A 46 18.17 -14.84 -13.58
N THR A 47 17.65 -14.65 -14.80
CA THR A 47 18.36 -14.00 -15.91
C THR A 47 17.94 -12.55 -15.93
N SER A 48 18.89 -11.65 -15.73
CA SER A 48 18.64 -10.21 -15.62
C SER A 48 19.20 -9.43 -16.80
N GLN A 49 18.50 -8.37 -17.17
CA GLN A 49 19.00 -7.32 -18.06
C GLN A 49 18.93 -5.97 -17.35
N VAL A 50 19.98 -5.17 -17.49
CA VAL A 50 20.08 -3.84 -16.86
C VAL A 50 19.96 -2.76 -17.93
N PHE A 51 19.00 -1.86 -17.72
CA PHE A 51 18.72 -0.71 -18.56
C PHE A 51 19.15 0.56 -17.85
N THR A 52 19.68 1.52 -18.60
CA THR A 52 20.14 2.81 -18.06
C THR A 52 19.49 3.97 -18.81
N PRO A 53 19.38 5.17 -18.20
CA PRO A 53 18.76 6.32 -18.82
C PRO A 53 19.40 6.71 -20.16
N SER A 54 18.59 6.78 -21.21
CA SER A 54 18.92 7.43 -22.48
C SER A 54 17.79 8.38 -22.89
N LYS A 55 18.13 9.44 -23.62
CA LYS A 55 17.16 10.43 -24.15
C LYS A 55 17.04 10.38 -25.67
N HIS A 56 17.85 9.57 -26.34
CA HIS A 56 18.01 9.62 -27.78
C HIS A 56 17.90 8.22 -28.39
N GLY A 57 17.47 8.19 -29.65
CA GLY A 57 17.42 6.97 -30.43
C GLY A 57 16.51 5.89 -29.83
N ILE A 58 16.77 4.66 -30.24
CA ILE A 58 16.06 3.48 -29.75
C ILE A 58 16.34 3.23 -28.27
N GLU A 59 17.53 3.59 -27.78
CA GLU A 59 17.92 3.43 -26.38
C GLU A 59 17.02 4.24 -25.46
N GLY A 60 16.57 5.42 -25.89
CA GLY A 60 15.56 6.21 -25.17
C GLY A 60 14.22 5.47 -25.08
N SER A 61 13.77 4.88 -26.18
CA SER A 61 12.53 4.09 -26.22
C SER A 61 12.62 2.82 -25.36
N VAL A 62 13.77 2.15 -25.34
CA VAL A 62 14.06 1.00 -24.47
C VAL A 62 14.02 1.43 -22.99
N TRP A 63 14.59 2.59 -22.66
CA TRP A 63 14.53 3.13 -21.30
C TRP A 63 13.09 3.48 -20.86
N GLU A 64 12.28 4.06 -21.75
CA GLU A 64 10.86 4.30 -21.48
C GLU A 64 10.08 3.00 -21.22
N LEU A 65 10.35 1.94 -21.99
CA LEU A 65 9.76 0.62 -21.73
C LEU A 65 10.22 0.04 -20.39
N ALA A 66 11.52 0.15 -20.05
CA ALA A 66 12.04 -0.33 -18.77
C ALA A 66 11.33 0.34 -17.58
N LYS A 67 11.09 1.65 -17.65
CA LYS A 67 10.27 2.38 -16.66
C LYS A 67 8.84 1.86 -16.63
N ALA A 68 8.22 1.63 -17.79
CA ALA A 68 6.86 1.11 -17.83
C ALA A 68 6.73 -0.27 -17.15
N TYR A 69 7.68 -1.19 -17.35
CA TYR A 69 7.72 -2.47 -16.64
C TYR A 69 7.82 -2.29 -15.13
N ALA A 70 8.73 -1.42 -14.67
CA ALA A 70 8.88 -1.10 -13.26
C ALA A 70 7.57 -0.56 -12.65
N VAL A 71 6.87 0.30 -13.38
CA VAL A 71 5.60 0.85 -12.91
C VAL A 71 4.46 -0.17 -12.96
N VAL A 72 4.46 -1.15 -13.87
CA VAL A 72 3.47 -2.26 -13.81
C VAL A 72 3.68 -3.07 -12.53
N SER A 73 4.92 -3.38 -12.15
CA SER A 73 5.23 -4.08 -10.90
C SER A 73 4.78 -3.25 -9.70
N ASP A 74 5.10 -1.95 -9.69
CA ASP A 74 4.66 -1.03 -8.63
C ASP A 74 3.14 -0.92 -8.55
N SER A 75 2.42 -0.92 -9.69
CA SER A 75 0.95 -0.84 -9.70
C SER A 75 0.30 -2.09 -9.13
N GLY A 76 0.84 -3.27 -9.45
CA GLY A 76 0.41 -4.53 -8.85
C GLY A 76 0.66 -4.54 -7.33
N TYR A 77 1.86 -4.15 -6.90
CA TYR A 77 2.21 -4.09 -5.48
C TYR A 77 1.38 -3.05 -4.72
N HIS A 78 1.24 -1.84 -5.26
CA HIS A 78 0.44 -0.77 -4.68
C HIS A 78 -1.00 -1.23 -4.43
N GLN A 79 -1.67 -1.77 -5.44
CA GLN A 79 -3.08 -2.14 -5.35
C GLN A 79 -3.30 -3.32 -4.40
N LEU A 80 -2.46 -4.34 -4.47
CA LEU A 80 -2.67 -5.59 -3.74
C LEU A 80 -2.08 -5.61 -2.34
N ILE A 81 -1.00 -4.87 -2.13
CA ILE A 81 -0.23 -4.91 -0.88
C ILE A 81 -0.42 -3.59 -0.14
N SER A 82 0.06 -2.48 -0.70
CA SER A 82 0.04 -1.18 0.00
C SER A 82 -1.38 -0.70 0.29
N HIS A 83 -2.32 -0.94 -0.62
CA HIS A 83 -3.72 -0.55 -0.49
C HIS A 83 -4.58 -1.69 0.06
N TRP A 84 -4.82 -2.77 -0.71
CA TRP A 84 -5.74 -3.83 -0.27
C TRP A 84 -5.29 -4.52 1.02
N LEU A 85 -4.08 -5.09 1.07
CA LEU A 85 -3.64 -5.85 2.23
C LEU A 85 -3.45 -4.94 3.45
N ASN A 86 -2.57 -3.94 3.32
CA ASN A 86 -2.06 -3.16 4.44
C ASN A 86 -3.05 -2.12 4.97
N THR A 87 -4.21 -1.91 4.33
CA THR A 87 -5.27 -1.07 4.89
C THR A 87 -6.59 -1.82 4.98
N HIS A 88 -7.18 -2.24 3.86
CA HIS A 88 -8.52 -2.83 3.84
C HIS A 88 -8.58 -4.18 4.59
N ALA A 89 -7.74 -5.14 4.21
CA ALA A 89 -7.83 -6.51 4.70
C ALA A 89 -7.39 -6.63 6.15
N ILE A 90 -6.26 -5.99 6.53
CA ILE A 90 -5.78 -6.03 7.92
C ILE A 90 -6.69 -5.28 8.88
N THR A 91 -7.42 -4.24 8.45
CA THR A 91 -8.27 -3.46 9.38
C THR A 91 -9.54 -4.22 9.77
N GLU A 92 -10.11 -5.03 8.87
CA GLU A 92 -11.39 -5.71 9.10
C GLU A 92 -11.45 -6.59 10.36
N PRO A 93 -10.40 -7.39 10.70
CA PRO A 93 -10.29 -8.08 11.98
C PRO A 93 -10.44 -7.18 13.22
N PHE A 94 -9.85 -5.97 13.21
CA PHE A 94 -9.97 -5.02 14.32
C PHE A 94 -11.39 -4.54 14.51
N ILE A 95 -12.12 -4.32 13.41
CA ILE A 95 -13.54 -3.91 13.44
C ILE A 95 -14.38 -5.01 14.08
N ILE A 96 -14.18 -6.25 13.64
CA ILE A 96 -14.93 -7.41 14.11
C ILE A 96 -14.69 -7.63 15.61
N ALA A 97 -13.43 -7.69 16.04
CA ALA A 97 -13.09 -7.88 17.45
C ALA A 97 -13.60 -6.72 18.33
N THR A 98 -13.49 -5.47 17.86
CA THR A 98 -13.97 -4.29 18.61
C THR A 98 -15.48 -4.37 18.87
N ASN A 99 -16.28 -4.73 17.87
CA ASN A 99 -17.73 -4.84 18.04
C ASN A 99 -18.16 -6.06 18.86
N ARG A 100 -17.32 -7.11 18.93
CA ARG A 100 -17.63 -8.35 19.65
C ARG A 100 -17.23 -8.30 21.12
N GLN A 101 -16.13 -7.62 21.43
CA GLN A 101 -15.50 -7.68 22.77
C GLN A 101 -15.58 -6.37 23.54
N LEU A 102 -15.71 -5.22 22.87
CA LEU A 102 -15.79 -3.93 23.53
C LEU A 102 -17.22 -3.39 23.47
N SER A 103 -17.82 -3.16 24.64
CA SER A 103 -19.12 -2.49 24.75
C SER A 103 -19.12 -1.14 24.04
N VAL A 104 -20.25 -0.70 23.51
CA VAL A 104 -20.41 0.66 22.94
C VAL A 104 -20.13 1.77 23.97
N LEU A 105 -20.15 1.43 25.26
CA LEU A 105 -19.77 2.34 26.35
C LEU A 105 -18.27 2.35 26.64
N HIS A 106 -17.53 1.33 26.22
CA HIS A 106 -16.11 1.16 26.48
C HIS A 106 -15.30 2.31 25.84
N PRO A 107 -14.32 2.90 26.55
CA PRO A 107 -13.56 4.03 26.03
C PRO A 107 -12.83 3.70 24.72
N ILE A 108 -12.20 2.53 24.63
CA ILE A 108 -11.51 2.11 23.40
C ILE A 108 -12.47 1.82 22.24
N HIS A 109 -13.71 1.37 22.50
CA HIS A 109 -14.72 1.28 21.44
C HIS A 109 -15.02 2.69 20.90
N LYS A 110 -15.25 3.67 21.78
CA LYS A 110 -15.56 5.05 21.37
C LYS A 110 -14.39 5.71 20.62
N LEU A 111 -13.15 5.41 21.03
CA LEU A 111 -11.96 5.90 20.37
C LEU A 111 -11.84 5.34 18.94
N LEU A 112 -12.01 4.03 18.76
CA LEU A 112 -11.73 3.36 17.47
C LEU A 112 -12.91 3.37 16.50
N HIS A 113 -14.15 3.32 17.00
CA HIS A 113 -15.35 3.16 16.17
C HIS A 113 -15.48 4.15 15.01
N PRO A 114 -15.18 5.46 15.17
CA PRO A 114 -15.26 6.41 14.06
C PRO A 114 -14.31 6.07 12.89
N HIS A 115 -13.19 5.41 13.16
CA HIS A 115 -12.19 5.04 12.17
C HIS A 115 -12.56 3.78 11.39
N PHE A 116 -13.63 3.07 11.78
CA PHE A 116 -14.08 1.84 11.13
C PHE A 116 -15.24 2.04 10.16
N ARG A 117 -15.68 3.29 10.00
CA ARG A 117 -16.83 3.65 9.18
C ARG A 117 -16.69 3.13 7.75
N ASP A 118 -17.71 2.43 7.29
CA ASP A 118 -17.86 1.87 5.93
C ASP A 118 -16.82 0.80 5.51
N THR A 119 -15.76 0.52 6.27
CA THR A 119 -14.70 -0.41 5.88
C THR A 119 -15.23 -1.82 5.60
N MET A 120 -16.04 -2.41 6.49
CA MET A 120 -16.62 -3.75 6.26
C MET A 120 -17.55 -3.78 5.05
N ASN A 121 -18.32 -2.71 4.81
CA ASN A 121 -19.22 -2.61 3.66
C ASN A 121 -18.43 -2.54 2.34
N LYS A 122 -17.40 -1.68 2.30
CA LYS A 122 -16.48 -1.57 1.15
C LYS A 122 -15.75 -2.90 0.90
N ASN A 123 -15.27 -3.56 1.94
CA ASN A 123 -14.59 -4.86 1.82
C ASN A 123 -15.53 -5.96 1.34
N ALA A 124 -16.78 -6.00 1.82
CA ALA A 124 -17.78 -6.96 1.35
C ALA A 124 -18.09 -6.76 -0.14
N LEU A 125 -18.28 -5.51 -0.59
CA LEU A 125 -18.44 -5.18 -2.00
C LEU A 125 -17.18 -5.56 -2.81
N ALA A 126 -16.00 -5.24 -2.31
CA ALA A 126 -14.75 -5.61 -2.97
C ALA A 126 -14.65 -7.13 -3.17
N ARG A 127 -14.96 -7.93 -2.14
CA ARG A 127 -15.02 -9.39 -2.23
C ARG A 127 -16.05 -9.90 -3.26
N GLN A 128 -17.12 -9.15 -3.49
CA GLN A 128 -18.21 -9.56 -4.39
C GLN A 128 -17.93 -9.21 -5.86
N ILE A 129 -17.34 -8.04 -6.14
CA ILE A 129 -17.25 -7.50 -7.51
C ILE A 129 -15.84 -7.11 -7.97
N LEU A 130 -14.89 -6.90 -7.04
CA LEU A 130 -13.56 -6.38 -7.35
C LEU A 130 -12.51 -7.49 -7.35
N ILE A 131 -12.35 -8.17 -6.22
CA ILE A 131 -11.26 -9.13 -5.97
C ILE A 131 -11.68 -10.59 -6.11
N ASN A 132 -12.93 -10.86 -6.49
CA ASN A 132 -13.41 -12.21 -6.79
C ASN A 132 -12.76 -12.76 -8.06
N ALA A 133 -12.82 -14.08 -8.23
CA ALA A 133 -12.42 -14.73 -9.47
C ALA A 133 -13.17 -14.14 -10.67
N GLY A 134 -12.42 -13.70 -11.68
CA GLY A 134 -12.96 -12.99 -12.85
C GLY A 134 -13.49 -11.58 -12.58
N GLY A 135 -13.26 -11.03 -11.37
CA GLY A 135 -13.62 -9.68 -10.99
C GLY A 135 -12.72 -8.62 -11.64
N VAL A 136 -13.05 -7.34 -11.38
CA VAL A 136 -12.40 -6.21 -12.05
C VAL A 136 -10.89 -6.19 -11.80
N LEU A 137 -10.42 -6.52 -10.59
CA LEU A 137 -8.99 -6.53 -10.27
C LEU A 137 -8.25 -7.58 -11.10
N GLU A 138 -8.72 -8.83 -11.13
CA GLU A 138 -8.07 -9.90 -11.91
C GLU A 138 -8.04 -9.60 -13.42
N MET A 139 -9.04 -8.86 -13.92
CA MET A 139 -9.10 -8.46 -15.33
C MET A 139 -8.13 -7.34 -15.67
N THR A 140 -7.85 -6.44 -14.73
CA THR A 140 -7.20 -5.15 -15.03
C THR A 140 -5.79 -5.02 -14.50
N ILE A 141 -5.40 -5.81 -13.49
CA ILE A 141 -4.11 -5.66 -12.83
C ILE A 141 -3.30 -6.96 -12.96
N PHE A 142 -2.02 -6.84 -13.28
CA PHE A 142 -1.05 -7.91 -13.02
C PHE A 142 -0.97 -8.15 -11.50
N PRO A 143 -1.15 -9.37 -10.94
CA PRO A 143 -0.93 -10.73 -11.49
C PRO A 143 -2.18 -11.53 -11.95
N ALA A 144 -3.28 -10.86 -12.27
CA ALA A 144 -4.55 -11.51 -12.65
C ALA A 144 -5.04 -12.51 -11.59
N LYS A 145 -5.35 -13.76 -11.95
CA LYS A 145 -5.87 -14.79 -11.01
C LYS A 145 -4.95 -15.14 -9.83
N PHE A 146 -3.69 -14.73 -9.86
CA PHE A 146 -2.73 -14.96 -8.77
C PHE A 146 -2.67 -13.79 -7.77
N SER A 147 -3.51 -12.76 -7.96
CA SER A 147 -3.46 -11.51 -7.20
C SER A 147 -3.62 -11.72 -5.69
N LEU A 148 -4.67 -12.44 -5.26
CA LEU A 148 -4.90 -12.66 -3.82
C LEU A 148 -3.89 -13.63 -3.20
N GLU A 149 -3.38 -14.59 -3.98
CA GLU A 149 -2.30 -15.47 -3.52
C GLU A 149 -1.02 -14.66 -3.26
N MET A 150 -0.71 -13.68 -4.11
CA MET A 150 0.41 -12.76 -3.90
C MET A 150 0.24 -11.97 -2.59
N SER A 151 -0.94 -11.39 -2.34
CA SER A 151 -1.21 -10.70 -1.06
C SER A 151 -1.07 -11.63 0.14
N SER A 152 -1.59 -12.87 0.05
CA SER A 152 -1.45 -13.86 1.11
C SER A 152 0.01 -14.27 1.36
N ALA A 153 0.81 -14.43 0.30
CA ALA A 153 2.24 -14.73 0.42
C ALA A 153 3.00 -13.61 1.13
N ILE A 154 2.71 -12.34 0.80
CA ILE A 154 3.34 -11.17 1.44
C ILE A 154 2.88 -10.99 2.89
N TYR A 155 1.61 -11.29 3.21
CA TYR A 155 1.08 -11.22 4.57
C TYR A 155 1.88 -12.06 5.58
N LYS A 156 2.54 -13.14 5.15
CA LYS A 156 3.44 -13.94 6.00
C LYS A 156 4.54 -13.09 6.64
N SER A 157 5.02 -12.07 5.94
CA SER A 157 6.07 -11.14 6.42
C SER A 157 5.51 -9.85 7.02
N TRP A 158 4.18 -9.71 7.13
CA TRP A 158 3.55 -8.56 7.76
C TRP A 158 3.83 -8.56 9.27
N VAL A 159 4.03 -7.38 9.84
CA VAL A 159 4.33 -7.20 11.26
C VAL A 159 3.53 -5.99 11.74
N PHE A 160 2.69 -6.17 12.75
CA PHE A 160 1.76 -5.13 13.22
C PHE A 160 2.49 -3.87 13.69
N ILE A 161 3.50 -4.03 14.56
CA ILE A 161 4.24 -2.89 15.13
C ILE A 161 5.06 -2.13 14.09
N GLU A 162 5.37 -2.75 12.95
CA GLU A 162 6.07 -2.10 11.83
C GLU A 162 5.09 -1.34 10.91
N GLN A 163 3.78 -1.37 11.18
CA GLN A 163 2.83 -0.48 10.51
C GLN A 163 2.84 0.94 11.11
N ALA A 164 3.55 1.13 12.23
CA ALA A 164 3.84 2.46 12.76
C ALA A 164 4.75 3.22 11.80
N LEU A 165 4.38 4.45 11.41
CA LEU A 165 5.12 5.23 10.41
C LEU A 165 6.60 5.40 10.77
N PRO A 166 7.00 5.77 12.01
CA PRO A 166 8.41 5.83 12.38
C PRO A 166 9.14 4.49 12.21
N ALA A 167 8.50 3.37 12.57
CA ALA A 167 9.10 2.04 12.45
C ALA A 167 9.27 1.62 10.98
N ASP A 168 8.30 1.92 10.12
CA ASP A 168 8.41 1.69 8.67
C ASP A 168 9.56 2.49 8.04
N LEU A 169 9.68 3.78 8.36
CA LEU A 169 10.75 4.65 7.83
C LEU A 169 12.14 4.15 8.22
N LEU A 170 12.30 3.72 9.47
CA LEU A 170 13.54 3.11 9.96
C LEU A 170 13.82 1.77 9.27
N LYS A 171 12.81 0.89 9.17
CA LYS A 171 12.93 -0.42 8.54
C LYS A 171 13.34 -0.33 7.07
N ARG A 172 12.77 0.62 6.33
CA ARG A 172 13.12 0.86 4.92
C ARG A 172 14.48 1.52 4.73
N GLY A 173 15.13 1.96 5.81
CA GLY A 173 16.41 2.64 5.76
C GLY A 173 16.31 4.01 5.11
N VAL A 174 15.16 4.69 5.22
CA VAL A 174 14.94 6.06 4.73
C VAL A 174 14.95 7.09 5.87
N ALA A 175 15.11 6.63 7.10
CA ALA A 175 15.34 7.44 8.29
C ALA A 175 16.33 6.74 9.23
N VAL A 176 16.91 7.49 10.15
CA VAL A 176 17.76 6.99 11.25
C VAL A 176 17.28 7.56 12.59
N PRO A 177 17.46 6.85 13.72
CA PRO A 177 17.09 7.39 15.02
C PRO A 177 17.92 8.63 15.34
N ASP A 178 17.26 9.71 15.75
CA ASP A 178 17.91 10.95 16.18
C ASP A 178 17.00 11.66 17.18
N SER A 179 17.32 11.51 18.47
CA SER A 179 16.55 12.11 19.57
C SER A 179 16.61 13.64 19.60
N SER A 180 17.48 14.27 18.79
CA SER A 180 17.53 15.73 18.65
C SER A 180 16.54 16.29 17.63
N GLN A 181 16.00 15.43 16.75
CA GLN A 181 15.02 15.82 15.75
C GLN A 181 13.59 15.70 16.28
N PRO A 182 12.64 16.44 15.69
CA PRO A 182 11.21 16.15 15.85
C PRO A 182 10.93 14.67 15.55
N HIS A 183 9.98 14.07 16.26
CA HIS A 183 9.58 12.67 16.10
C HIS A 183 10.68 11.62 16.40
N GLY A 184 11.83 12.05 16.93
CA GLY A 184 12.94 11.17 17.34
C GLY A 184 13.69 10.51 16.18
N LEU A 185 13.57 11.04 14.97
CA LEU A 185 14.19 10.49 13.77
C LEU A 185 14.66 11.57 12.80
N LYS A 186 15.73 11.26 12.06
CA LYS A 186 16.24 12.06 10.95
C LYS A 186 15.95 11.36 9.63
N LEU A 187 15.22 12.01 8.73
CA LEU A 187 15.02 11.52 7.37
C LEU A 187 16.34 11.60 6.57
N LEU A 188 16.62 10.55 5.78
CA LEU A 188 17.77 10.55 4.86
C LEU A 188 17.46 11.28 3.56
N ILE A 189 16.18 11.39 3.22
CA ILE A 189 15.67 12.24 2.15
C ILE A 189 14.89 13.35 2.84
N GLU A 190 15.51 14.51 2.99
CA GLU A 190 14.95 15.63 3.76
C GLU A 190 13.59 16.09 3.19
N ASP A 191 13.49 16.19 1.87
CA ASP A 191 12.25 16.49 1.14
C ASP A 191 11.61 15.19 0.63
N TYR A 192 11.15 14.35 1.56
CA TYR A 192 10.30 13.18 1.26
C TYR A 192 8.86 13.50 1.69
N PRO A 193 8.00 14.02 0.79
CA PRO A 193 6.72 14.62 1.17
C PRO A 193 5.81 13.72 2.00
N PHE A 194 5.66 12.45 1.60
CA PHE A 194 4.90 11.46 2.39
C PHE A 194 5.42 11.35 3.83
N ALA A 195 6.73 11.23 4.02
CA ALA A 195 7.29 11.08 5.35
C ALA A 195 7.22 12.38 6.16
N VAL A 196 7.51 13.52 5.53
CA VAL A 196 7.48 14.83 6.18
C VAL A 196 6.08 15.17 6.67
N ASP A 197 5.08 15.07 5.80
CA ASP A 197 3.70 15.44 6.14
C ASP A 197 3.08 14.45 7.12
N ASP A 198 3.26 13.15 6.88
CA ASP A 198 2.56 12.15 7.66
C ASP A 198 3.19 11.89 9.03
N LEU A 199 4.44 12.30 9.28
CA LEU A 199 5.01 12.29 10.64
C LEU A 199 4.32 13.30 11.55
N GLU A 200 3.90 14.45 11.02
CA GLU A 200 3.08 15.41 11.76
C GLU A 200 1.71 14.82 12.09
N ILE A 201 1.08 14.13 11.13
CA ILE A 201 -0.20 13.45 11.35
C ILE A 201 -0.05 12.32 12.36
N TRP A 202 0.99 11.49 12.24
CA TRP A 202 1.29 10.43 13.20
C TRP A 202 1.45 10.98 14.61
N SER A 203 2.27 12.02 14.79
CA SER A 203 2.49 12.65 16.10
C SER A 203 1.21 13.23 16.69
N ALA A 204 0.34 13.81 15.85
CA ALA A 204 -0.95 14.33 16.29
C ALA A 204 -1.89 13.20 16.76
N ILE A 205 -1.96 12.08 16.02
CA ILE A 205 -2.74 10.91 16.41
C ILE A 205 -2.19 10.32 17.72
N GLU A 206 -0.88 10.12 17.80
CA GLU A 206 -0.23 9.53 18.98
C GLU A 206 -0.47 10.36 20.24
N THR A 207 -0.32 11.68 20.14
CA THR A 207 -0.58 12.62 21.25
C THR A 207 -2.03 12.52 21.71
N TRP A 208 -2.98 12.55 20.76
CA TRP A 208 -4.41 12.42 21.07
C TRP A 208 -4.73 11.09 21.76
N VAL A 209 -4.20 9.98 21.23
CA VAL A 209 -4.44 8.64 21.77
C VAL A 209 -3.82 8.50 23.17
N ASP A 210 -2.61 9.01 23.40
CA ASP A 210 -1.97 8.95 24.71
C ASP A 210 -2.75 9.76 25.75
N GLU A 211 -3.14 11.00 25.42
CA GLU A 211 -3.98 11.83 26.29
C GLU A 211 -5.31 11.13 26.62
N TYR A 212 -6.00 10.60 25.61
CA TYR A 212 -7.25 9.88 25.79
C TYR A 212 -7.07 8.64 26.67
N CYS A 213 -6.08 7.79 26.37
CA CYS A 213 -5.82 6.56 27.12
C CYS A 213 -5.37 6.87 28.55
N SER A 214 -4.61 7.93 28.77
CA SER A 214 -4.14 8.33 30.10
C SER A 214 -5.29 8.71 31.03
N PHE A 215 -6.39 9.25 30.49
CA PHE A 215 -7.58 9.61 31.24
C PHE A 215 -8.31 8.38 31.79
N TYR A 216 -8.48 7.34 30.96
CA TYR A 216 -9.20 6.12 31.35
C TYR A 216 -8.30 5.08 32.04
N TYR A 217 -7.01 5.06 31.72
CA TYR A 217 -6.03 4.10 32.23
C TYR A 217 -4.81 4.81 32.83
N PRO A 218 -4.95 5.47 34.01
CA PRO A 218 -3.83 6.15 34.66
C PRO A 218 -2.71 5.20 35.12
N THR A 219 -3.00 3.89 35.24
CA THR A 219 -2.01 2.88 35.64
C THR A 219 -2.11 1.63 34.75
N ASN A 220 -1.00 0.91 34.62
CA ASN A 220 -0.94 -0.35 33.87
C ASN A 220 -1.81 -1.45 34.50
N ASP A 221 -2.12 -1.39 35.79
CA ASP A 221 -2.95 -2.41 36.43
C ASP A 221 -4.40 -2.33 35.95
N LEU A 222 -4.90 -1.14 35.62
CA LEU A 222 -6.23 -0.98 35.03
C LEU A 222 -6.31 -1.62 33.65
N ILE A 223 -5.25 -1.53 32.82
CA ILE A 223 -5.16 -2.22 31.53
C ILE A 223 -5.25 -3.74 31.71
N LYS A 224 -4.47 -4.30 32.66
CA LYS A 224 -4.43 -5.74 32.92
C LYS A 224 -5.76 -6.28 33.48
N SER A 225 -6.46 -5.48 34.28
CA SER A 225 -7.73 -5.86 34.89
C SER A 225 -8.95 -5.67 34.00
N ASP A 226 -8.81 -4.98 32.87
CA ASP A 226 -9.90 -4.72 31.93
C ASP A 226 -10.21 -5.96 31.07
N ILE A 227 -11.23 -6.72 31.47
CA ILE A 227 -11.57 -8.00 30.84
C ILE A 227 -12.05 -7.80 29.40
N GLU A 228 -12.75 -6.72 29.08
CA GLU A 228 -13.18 -6.43 27.70
C GLU A 228 -11.96 -6.15 26.83
N LEU A 229 -11.03 -5.30 27.29
CA LEU A 229 -9.80 -4.99 26.57
C LEU A 229 -8.90 -6.22 26.37
N GLN A 230 -8.73 -7.05 27.40
CA GLN A 230 -7.94 -8.29 27.29
C GLN A 230 -8.59 -9.29 26.33
N SER A 231 -9.92 -9.43 26.36
CA SER A 231 -10.65 -10.33 25.46
C SER A 231 -10.61 -9.83 24.01
N TRP A 232 -10.74 -8.51 23.82
CA TRP A 232 -10.59 -7.84 22.53
C TRP A 232 -9.24 -8.12 21.88
N TRP A 233 -8.16 -7.88 22.62
CA TRP A 233 -6.81 -8.08 22.10
C TRP A 233 -6.50 -9.55 21.85
N MET A 234 -6.98 -10.44 22.74
CA MET A 234 -6.83 -11.88 22.57
C MET A 234 -7.54 -12.37 21.31
N GLU A 235 -8.83 -12.07 21.12
CA GLU A 235 -9.59 -12.50 19.94
C GLU A 235 -9.00 -11.92 18.65
N LEU A 236 -8.60 -10.65 18.66
CA LEU A 236 -7.91 -10.03 17.53
C LEU A 236 -6.67 -10.85 17.12
N ARG A 237 -5.80 -11.20 18.08
CA ARG A 237 -4.55 -11.91 17.79
C ARG A 237 -4.80 -13.37 17.41
N THR A 238 -5.66 -14.09 18.13
CA THR A 238 -5.80 -15.55 17.97
C THR A 238 -6.79 -15.95 16.89
N GLU A 239 -7.81 -15.13 16.62
CA GLU A 239 -8.84 -15.39 15.62
C GLU A 239 -8.71 -14.42 14.44
N GLY A 240 -8.68 -13.11 14.71
CA GLY A 240 -8.66 -12.08 13.67
C GLY A 240 -7.44 -12.15 12.75
N HIS A 241 -6.25 -12.19 13.35
CA HIS A 241 -4.96 -12.42 12.68
C HIS A 241 -4.39 -13.81 13.07
N GLY A 242 -5.26 -14.81 13.22
CA GLY A 242 -4.93 -16.12 13.81
C GLY A 242 -3.78 -16.89 13.15
N ASP A 243 -3.52 -16.66 11.86
CA ASP A 243 -2.38 -17.23 11.13
C ASP A 243 -1.02 -16.74 11.68
N LYS A 244 -1.01 -15.62 12.42
CA LYS A 244 0.18 -14.95 12.96
C LYS A 244 0.10 -14.81 14.48
N LYS A 245 -0.76 -15.58 15.15
CA LYS A 245 -1.02 -15.47 16.60
C LYS A 245 0.20 -15.73 17.49
N ASP A 246 1.14 -16.54 17.01
CA ASP A 246 2.33 -17.02 17.75
C ASP A 246 3.56 -16.13 17.52
N GLU A 247 3.42 -15.06 16.74
CA GLU A 247 4.52 -14.16 16.43
C GLU A 247 4.92 -13.31 17.66
N PRO A 248 6.23 -13.14 17.93
CA PRO A 248 6.70 -12.54 19.18
C PRO A 248 6.55 -11.02 19.25
N TRP A 249 6.26 -10.36 18.13
CA TRP A 249 6.15 -8.91 18.04
C TRP A 249 4.77 -8.36 18.42
N TRP A 250 3.79 -9.22 18.71
CA TRP A 250 2.50 -8.77 19.22
C TRP A 250 2.67 -8.13 20.61
N PRO A 251 2.20 -6.89 20.83
CA PRO A 251 2.06 -6.33 22.17
C PRO A 251 1.34 -7.31 23.11
N GLU A 252 1.76 -7.36 24.38
CA GLU A 252 1.08 -8.21 25.38
C GLU A 252 -0.21 -7.57 25.88
N MET A 253 -0.41 -6.28 25.60
CA MET A 253 -1.54 -5.46 26.06
C MET A 253 -1.62 -5.41 27.59
N LYS A 254 -0.49 -5.15 28.24
CA LYS A 254 -0.38 -5.07 29.72
C LYS A 254 -0.04 -3.66 30.21
N THR A 255 0.33 -2.76 29.31
CA THR A 255 0.76 -1.40 29.63
C THR A 255 -0.01 -0.37 28.82
N ARG A 256 -0.11 0.86 29.35
CA ARG A 256 -0.70 1.97 28.60
C ARG A 256 0.08 2.25 27.31
N ALA A 257 1.41 2.15 27.34
CA ALA A 257 2.24 2.37 26.16
C ALA A 257 1.90 1.39 25.01
N GLU A 258 1.68 0.11 25.33
CA GLU A 258 1.24 -0.88 24.33
C GLU A 258 -0.16 -0.57 23.78
N LEU A 259 -1.09 -0.15 24.63
CA LEU A 259 -2.43 0.26 24.21
C LEU A 259 -2.39 1.49 23.32
N THR A 260 -1.68 2.53 23.75
CA THR A 260 -1.48 3.77 22.99
C THR A 260 -0.89 3.45 21.62
N LEU A 261 0.22 2.72 21.55
CA LEU A 261 0.85 2.35 20.29
C LEU A 261 -0.11 1.57 19.38
N SER A 262 -0.81 0.58 19.92
CA SER A 262 -1.73 -0.26 19.14
C SER A 262 -2.90 0.56 18.58
N CYS A 263 -3.51 1.43 19.39
CA CYS A 263 -4.58 2.32 18.96
C CYS A 263 -4.08 3.36 17.93
N THR A 264 -2.89 3.94 18.14
CA THR A 264 -2.26 4.84 17.17
C THR A 264 -2.06 4.16 15.82
N ILE A 265 -1.52 2.93 15.79
CA ILE A 265 -1.35 2.16 14.55
C ILE A 265 -2.69 1.93 13.85
N ILE A 266 -3.72 1.48 14.59
CA ILE A 266 -5.04 1.21 14.03
C ILE A 266 -5.64 2.47 13.41
N ILE A 267 -5.58 3.60 14.12
CA ILE A 267 -6.10 4.89 13.64
C ILE A 267 -5.30 5.38 12.43
N TRP A 268 -3.96 5.34 12.50
CA TRP A 268 -3.06 5.70 11.42
C TRP A 268 -3.37 4.92 10.14
N VAL A 269 -3.49 3.60 10.23
CA VAL A 269 -3.76 2.72 9.09
C VAL A 269 -5.14 3.00 8.49
N ALA A 270 -6.16 3.14 9.34
CA ALA A 270 -7.53 3.37 8.91
C ALA A 270 -7.81 4.80 8.43
N SER A 271 -6.87 5.74 8.60
CA SER A 271 -7.01 7.14 8.18
C SER A 271 -5.90 7.54 7.20
N ALA A 272 -4.80 8.10 7.70
CA ALA A 272 -3.77 8.75 6.91
C ALA A 272 -3.05 7.80 5.95
N LEU A 273 -2.68 6.58 6.38
CA LEU A 273 -2.06 5.60 5.48
C LEU A 273 -3.01 5.22 4.34
N HIS A 274 -4.27 4.90 4.65
CA HIS A 274 -5.27 4.60 3.63
C HIS A 274 -5.46 5.78 2.68
N ALA A 275 -5.54 6.99 3.21
CA ALA A 275 -5.68 8.19 2.39
C ALA A 275 -4.51 8.38 1.43
N ALA A 276 -3.27 8.25 1.93
CA ALA A 276 -2.04 8.42 1.15
C ALA A 276 -1.94 7.43 -0.02
N VAL A 277 -2.46 6.20 0.15
CA VAL A 277 -2.43 5.17 -0.92
C VAL A 277 -3.72 5.12 -1.75
N ASN A 278 -4.82 5.74 -1.32
CA ASN A 278 -6.11 5.67 -2.01
C ASN A 278 -6.40 6.89 -2.89
N PHE A 279 -6.35 8.11 -2.36
CA PHE A 279 -6.89 9.29 -3.08
C PHE A 279 -5.99 9.79 -4.21
N GLY A 280 -4.72 9.36 -4.23
CA GLY A 280 -3.78 9.59 -5.33
C GLY A 280 -4.00 8.67 -6.54
N GLN A 281 -4.89 7.67 -6.48
CA GLN A 281 -5.09 6.71 -7.56
C GLN A 281 -5.44 7.38 -8.89
N TYR A 282 -6.51 8.17 -8.96
CA TYR A 282 -6.87 8.85 -10.21
C TYR A 282 -5.92 10.00 -10.56
N PRO A 283 -5.48 10.87 -9.64
CA PRO A 283 -4.49 11.91 -9.95
C PRO A 283 -3.22 11.39 -10.64
N TYR A 284 -2.69 10.23 -10.24
CA TYR A 284 -1.49 9.65 -10.85
C TYR A 284 -1.78 8.61 -11.93
N ALA A 285 -2.86 7.83 -11.81
CA ALA A 285 -3.18 6.74 -12.73
C ALA A 285 -4.31 7.04 -13.72
N GLY A 286 -4.92 8.23 -13.69
CA GLY A 286 -5.91 8.66 -14.68
C GLY A 286 -5.32 8.76 -16.10
N PHE A 287 -4.01 8.94 -16.20
CA PHE A 287 -3.25 8.79 -17.44
C PHE A 287 -2.45 7.47 -17.41
N LEU A 288 -3.02 6.40 -17.98
CA LEU A 288 -2.45 5.05 -17.92
C LEU A 288 -0.99 4.90 -18.40
N PRO A 289 -0.48 5.66 -19.40
CA PRO A 289 0.95 5.60 -19.71
C PRO A 289 1.87 5.97 -18.55
N ASN A 290 1.40 6.79 -17.59
CA ASN A 290 2.14 7.12 -16.37
C ASN A 290 2.08 5.99 -15.32
N ARG A 291 0.94 5.31 -15.18
CA ARG A 291 0.79 4.14 -14.29
C ARG A 291 0.17 2.94 -15.00
N PRO A 292 0.91 2.25 -15.88
CA PRO A 292 0.40 1.04 -16.51
C PRO A 292 0.16 -0.05 -15.45
N ILE A 293 -0.90 -0.83 -15.67
CA ILE A 293 -1.38 -1.89 -14.76
C ILE A 293 -1.15 -3.30 -15.31
N ILE A 294 -0.85 -3.41 -16.61
CA ILE A 294 -0.51 -4.66 -17.29
C ILE A 294 0.59 -4.41 -18.31
N SER A 295 1.55 -5.33 -18.38
CA SER A 295 2.44 -5.54 -19.52
C SER A 295 1.98 -6.74 -20.34
N ARG A 296 1.96 -6.61 -21.67
CA ARG A 296 1.46 -7.61 -22.61
C ARG A 296 2.55 -8.31 -23.41
N ARG A 297 3.80 -7.85 -23.29
CA ARG A 297 4.98 -8.32 -24.04
C ARG A 297 6.22 -8.14 -23.18
N PHE A 298 7.25 -8.92 -23.45
CA PHE A 298 8.60 -8.69 -22.91
C PHE A 298 9.32 -7.57 -23.68
N MET A 299 10.46 -7.12 -23.13
CA MET A 299 11.33 -6.16 -23.80
C MET A 299 11.68 -6.68 -25.21
N PRO A 300 11.51 -5.87 -26.28
CA PRO A 300 11.90 -6.28 -27.61
C PRO A 300 13.40 -6.51 -27.73
N GLU A 301 13.80 -7.59 -28.38
CA GLU A 301 15.21 -7.95 -28.59
C GLU A 301 15.74 -7.46 -29.95
N PRO A 302 17.00 -7.01 -30.06
CA PRO A 302 17.58 -6.57 -31.33
C PRO A 302 17.42 -7.60 -32.47
N GLY A 303 17.05 -7.11 -33.66
CA GLY A 303 16.82 -7.95 -34.84
C GLY A 303 15.43 -8.59 -34.92
N THR A 304 14.54 -8.36 -33.94
CA THR A 304 13.14 -8.80 -33.99
C THR A 304 12.22 -7.76 -34.66
N PRO A 305 11.06 -8.18 -35.21
CA PRO A 305 10.07 -7.24 -35.73
C PRO A 305 9.53 -6.24 -34.69
N ASP A 306 9.43 -6.66 -33.41
CA ASP A 306 8.98 -5.78 -32.33
C ASP A 306 10.05 -4.71 -32.00
N TYR A 307 11.34 -5.03 -32.11
CA TYR A 307 12.43 -4.04 -31.97
C TYR A 307 12.47 -3.06 -33.14
N ALA A 308 12.23 -3.53 -34.37
CA ALA A 308 12.09 -2.66 -35.53
C ALA A 308 10.85 -1.73 -35.41
N GLU A 309 9.75 -2.19 -34.83
CA GLU A 309 8.60 -1.32 -34.49
C GLU A 309 8.97 -0.29 -33.42
N LEU A 310 9.74 -0.67 -32.39
CA LEU A 310 10.23 0.25 -31.36
C LEU A 310 11.12 1.36 -31.96
N GLU A 311 11.94 1.02 -32.96
CA GLU A 311 12.81 1.98 -33.65
C GLU A 311 12.02 2.96 -34.53
N THR A 312 11.06 2.43 -35.29
CA THR A 312 10.33 3.20 -36.32
C THR A 312 9.08 3.89 -35.79
N ASN A 313 8.45 3.35 -34.75
CA ASN A 313 7.23 3.87 -34.14
C ASN A 313 7.17 3.55 -32.62
N PRO A 314 7.99 4.26 -31.81
CA PRO A 314 8.14 3.97 -30.38
C PRO A 314 6.83 4.13 -29.60
N GLU A 315 5.98 5.10 -29.94
CA GLU A 315 4.68 5.30 -29.29
C GLU A 315 3.75 4.08 -29.48
N LYS A 316 3.70 3.55 -30.71
CA LYS A 316 2.91 2.35 -30.99
C LYS A 316 3.47 1.13 -30.27
N ALA A 317 4.79 0.96 -30.26
CA ALA A 317 5.43 -0.13 -29.52
C ALA A 317 5.14 -0.04 -28.01
N PHE A 318 5.21 1.16 -27.44
CA PHE A 318 4.87 1.43 -26.04
C PHE A 318 3.40 1.07 -25.75
N LEU A 319 2.45 1.61 -26.52
CA LEU A 319 1.02 1.35 -26.36
C LEU A 319 0.62 -0.10 -26.64
N ARG A 320 1.39 -0.86 -27.43
CA ARG A 320 1.18 -2.32 -27.61
C ARG A 320 1.75 -3.14 -26.45
N THR A 321 2.71 -2.58 -25.71
CA THR A 321 3.37 -3.23 -24.58
C THR A 321 2.58 -3.04 -23.29
N ILE A 322 2.15 -1.82 -22.97
CA ILE A 322 1.42 -1.52 -21.73
C ILE A 322 -0.08 -1.89 -21.82
N THR A 323 -0.88 -1.47 -20.83
CA THR A 323 -2.32 -1.70 -20.71
C THR A 323 -3.06 -1.40 -22.03
N SER A 324 -3.93 -2.33 -22.47
CA SER A 324 -4.71 -2.13 -23.69
C SER A 324 -5.85 -1.13 -23.48
N GLN A 325 -6.36 -0.52 -24.56
CA GLN A 325 -7.42 0.48 -24.50
C GLN A 325 -8.65 0.04 -23.68
N PHE A 326 -9.11 -1.20 -23.85
CA PHE A 326 -10.25 -1.73 -23.09
C PHE A 326 -9.95 -1.77 -21.58
N HIS A 327 -8.80 -2.32 -21.18
CA HIS A 327 -8.41 -2.37 -19.77
C HIS A 327 -8.14 -0.97 -19.20
N THR A 328 -7.65 -0.04 -20.03
CA THR A 328 -7.48 1.37 -19.64
C THR A 328 -8.81 2.00 -19.28
N LEU A 329 -9.86 1.84 -20.10
CA LEU A 329 -11.17 2.41 -19.79
C LEU A 329 -11.74 1.86 -18.48
N LEU A 330 -11.59 0.56 -18.23
CA LEU A 330 -12.01 -0.05 -16.97
C LEU A 330 -11.19 0.46 -15.77
N GLY A 331 -9.86 0.49 -15.89
CA GLY A 331 -8.96 0.93 -14.82
C GLY A 331 -9.13 2.41 -14.46
N VAL A 332 -9.26 3.30 -15.46
CA VAL A 332 -9.52 4.73 -15.22
C VAL A 332 -10.87 4.94 -14.54
N SER A 333 -11.92 4.27 -15.02
CA SER A 333 -13.26 4.39 -14.42
C SER A 333 -13.27 3.92 -12.95
N LEU A 334 -12.57 2.82 -12.66
CA LEU A 334 -12.44 2.31 -11.29
C LEU A 334 -11.66 3.29 -10.40
N THR A 335 -10.48 3.74 -10.84
CA THR A 335 -9.65 4.66 -10.04
C THR A 335 -10.35 6.00 -9.82
N GLU A 336 -11.13 6.50 -10.78
CA GLU A 336 -11.94 7.71 -10.64
C GLU A 336 -12.97 7.57 -9.53
N MET A 337 -13.67 6.43 -9.49
CA MET A 337 -14.66 6.14 -8.46
C MET A 337 -14.02 6.02 -7.07
N LEU A 338 -12.88 5.33 -6.97
CA LEU A 338 -12.19 5.10 -5.69
C LEU A 338 -11.52 6.37 -5.12
N SER A 339 -11.20 7.35 -5.98
CA SER A 339 -10.51 8.58 -5.58
C SER A 339 -11.46 9.72 -5.20
N ARG A 340 -12.78 9.51 -5.28
CA ARG A 340 -13.78 10.53 -4.95
C ARG A 340 -14.16 10.47 -3.47
N HIS A 341 -14.14 11.61 -2.80
CA HIS A 341 -14.79 11.75 -1.50
C HIS A 341 -16.31 11.87 -1.70
N ALA A 342 -17.11 11.13 -0.93
CA ALA A 342 -18.57 11.30 -0.96
C ALA A 342 -18.98 12.59 -0.24
N SER A 343 -20.11 13.19 -0.62
CA SER A 343 -20.59 14.49 -0.11
C SER A 343 -20.87 14.58 1.41
N GLY A 344 -20.86 13.44 2.13
CA GLY A 344 -20.94 13.37 3.60
C GLY A 344 -19.62 13.02 4.30
N HIS A 345 -18.48 13.15 3.59
CA HIS A 345 -17.14 13.05 4.18
C HIS A 345 -16.82 14.35 4.91
N SER A 346 -16.25 14.24 6.11
CA SER A 346 -15.76 15.39 6.87
C SER A 346 -14.43 15.87 6.27
N SER A 347 -14.48 16.60 5.15
CA SER A 347 -13.27 17.21 4.58
C SER A 347 -12.85 18.41 5.43
N ALA A 348 -11.55 18.54 5.71
CA ALA A 348 -10.94 19.67 6.40
C ALA A 348 -10.91 20.97 5.56
N SER A 349 -11.97 21.25 4.80
CA SER A 349 -12.14 22.46 4.02
C SER A 349 -13.10 23.41 4.74
N GLY A 350 -12.63 24.04 5.82
CA GLY A 350 -13.45 25.01 6.57
C GLY A 350 -12.90 25.42 7.93
N LEU A 351 -11.66 25.92 8.00
CA LEU A 351 -11.14 26.55 9.21
C LEU A 351 -11.50 28.05 9.25
N THR A 352 -12.66 28.38 9.80
CA THR A 352 -12.85 29.61 10.58
C THR A 352 -13.78 29.31 11.75
N GLY A 353 -13.24 29.25 12.97
CA GLY A 353 -14.02 29.27 14.21
C GLY A 353 -13.87 28.00 15.06
N THR A 354 -13.00 28.10 16.06
CA THR A 354 -13.06 27.44 17.38
C THR A 354 -14.02 26.25 17.52
N GLY A 355 -13.50 25.05 17.26
CA GLY A 355 -14.14 23.77 17.57
C GLY A 355 -13.16 22.65 17.31
N ILE A 356 -12.89 21.82 18.32
CA ILE A 356 -12.04 20.62 18.19
C ILE A 356 -12.72 19.68 17.17
N PRO A 357 -12.07 19.27 16.07
CA PRO A 357 -12.68 18.38 15.10
C PRO A 357 -12.81 16.98 15.70
N ASN A 358 -14.05 16.50 15.85
CA ASN A 358 -14.31 15.09 16.10
C ASN A 358 -13.96 14.28 14.84
N SER A 359 -12.98 13.39 14.99
CA SER A 359 -12.66 12.23 14.13
C SER A 359 -12.86 12.42 12.62
N VAL A 360 -11.75 12.66 11.94
CA VAL A 360 -11.63 12.62 10.49
C VAL A 360 -11.68 11.15 10.04
N SER A 361 -12.75 10.76 9.34
CA SER A 361 -12.72 9.66 8.37
C SER A 361 -12.46 10.32 7.00
N ILE A 362 -11.23 10.27 6.49
CA ILE A 362 -10.86 10.75 5.14
C ILE A 362 -11.41 9.82 4.07
#